data_AF-A0A3N8NHV4-F1
#
_entry.id   AF-A0A3N8NHV4-F1
#
_cell.length_a   1.000
_cell.length_b   1.000
_cell.length_c   1.000
_cell.angle_alpha   90.00
_cell.angle_beta   90.00
_cell.angle_gamma   90.00
#
_symmetry.space_group_name_H-M   'P 1'
#
loop_
_entity.id
_entity.type
_entity.pdbx_description
1 polymer ?
#
loop_
_entity_poly.entity_id
_entity_poly.type
_entity_poly.pdbx_seq_one_letter_code
_entity_poly.pdbx_strand_id
1 'polypeptide(L)'
;MSKLNFGTVDRCSVRLDTATLLGLKAAYEDFAKTGQDLRNFEICIEDRKASKMDPGPDDDVIAVTFTAKLIPGMRGLGNANRLGKSIVYVISPETGEVLGVFGTK
;
A
#
# COMPACT_ATOMS: atom_id res chain seq x y z
N MET A 1 -18.85 1.45 11.51
CA MET A 1 -17.44 1.63 11.93
C MET A 1 -16.76 0.27 12.01
N SER A 2 -15.75 0.03 11.17
CA SER A 2 -14.91 -1.18 11.18
C SER A 2 -13.52 -0.80 11.68
N LYS A 3 -12.96 -1.60 12.59
CA LYS A 3 -11.58 -1.45 13.04
C LYS A 3 -10.71 -2.43 12.27
N LEU A 4 -9.66 -1.90 11.65
CA LEU A 4 -8.66 -2.62 10.88
C LEU A 4 -7.28 -2.32 11.47
N ASN A 5 -6.27 -3.08 11.08
CA ASN A 5 -4.89 -2.88 11.51
C ASN A 5 -4.34 -1.50 11.12
N PHE A 6 -4.83 -0.90 10.03
CA PHE A 6 -4.41 0.44 9.62
C PHE A 6 -5.22 1.59 10.23
N GLY A 7 -6.20 1.27 11.08
CA GLY A 7 -7.04 2.24 11.76
C GLY A 7 -8.54 1.97 11.60
N THR A 8 -9.34 3.02 11.58
CA THR A 8 -10.79 2.93 11.64
C THR A 8 -11.44 3.43 10.37
N VAL A 9 -12.32 2.61 9.78
CA VAL A 9 -13.11 2.96 8.61
C VAL A 9 -14.55 3.18 9.03
N ASP A 10 -15.10 4.33 8.64
CA ASP A 10 -16.53 4.63 8.73
C ASP A 10 -17.09 4.97 7.34
N ARG A 11 -18.42 5.13 7.23
CA ARG A 11 -19.11 5.30 5.95
C ARG A 11 -18.52 6.39 5.05
N CYS A 12 -18.03 7.48 5.65
CA CYS A 12 -17.56 8.66 4.91
C CYS A 12 -16.16 9.12 5.32
N SER A 13 -15.44 8.34 6.14
CA SER A 13 -14.11 8.74 6.63
C SER A 13 -13.24 7.54 6.96
N VAL A 14 -11.94 7.71 6.75
CA VAL A 14 -10.92 6.79 7.25
C VAL A 14 -10.07 7.57 8.24
N ARG A 15 -9.86 7.00 9.43
CA ARG A 15 -8.88 7.46 10.41
C ARG A 15 -7.73 6.46 10.42
N LEU A 16 -6.53 6.96 10.16
CA LEU A 16 -5.32 6.16 10.19
C LEU A 16 -4.71 6.21 11.59
N ASP A 17 -4.26 5.06 12.09
CA ASP A 17 -3.59 4.99 13.38
C ASP A 17 -2.13 5.49 13.26
N THR A 18 -1.49 5.78 14.39
CA THR A 18 -0.13 6.36 14.42
C THR A 18 0.89 5.51 13.67
N ALA A 19 0.85 4.18 13.85
CA ALA A 19 1.71 3.26 13.12
C ALA A 19 1.54 3.38 11.61
N THR A 20 0.29 3.45 11.13
CA THR A 20 -0.02 3.63 9.71
C THR A 20 0.47 4.98 9.19
N LEU A 21 0.30 6.06 9.94
CA LEU A 21 0.79 7.38 9.58
C LEU A 21 2.31 7.39 9.42
N LEU A 22 3.04 6.80 10.37
CA LEU A 22 4.50 6.70 10.34
C LEU A 22 4.98 5.84 9.16
N GLY A 23 4.34 4.69 8.96
CA GLY A 23 4.66 3.80 7.86
C GLY A 23 4.37 4.40 6.49
N LEU A 24 3.28 5.17 6.33
CA LEU A 24 2.99 5.92 5.10
C LEU A 24 4.05 6.97 4.81
N LYS A 25 4.51 7.71 5.82
CA LYS A 25 5.62 8.66 5.67
C LYS A 25 6.88 7.94 5.18
N ALA A 26 7.27 6.85 5.84
CA ALA A 26 8.45 6.08 5.48
C ALA A 26 8.34 5.48 4.06
N ALA A 27 7.18 4.93 3.71
CA ALA A 27 6.90 4.38 2.39
C ALA A 27 6.98 5.47 1.29
N TYR A 28 6.45 6.66 1.55
CA TYR A 28 6.54 7.79 0.64
C TYR A 28 7.99 8.27 0.45
N GLU A 29 8.73 8.45 1.55
CA GLU A 29 10.13 8.88 1.51
C GLU A 29 11.01 7.89 0.76
N ASP A 30 10.75 6.60 0.90
CA ASP A 30 11.45 5.57 0.15
C ASP A 30 11.03 5.53 -1.33
N PHE A 31 9.72 5.61 -1.62
CA PHE A 31 9.21 5.67 -2.98
C PHE A 31 9.79 6.86 -3.76
N ALA A 32 9.93 8.02 -3.12
CA ALA A 32 10.49 9.22 -3.73
C ALA A 32 11.93 9.01 -4.25
N LYS A 33 12.72 8.13 -3.62
CA LYS A 33 14.09 7.79 -4.07
C LYS A 33 14.11 7.05 -5.41
N THR A 34 12.99 6.45 -5.82
CA THR A 34 12.88 5.74 -7.11
C THR A 34 12.87 6.69 -8.30
N GLY A 35 12.60 7.98 -8.08
CA GLY A 35 12.49 8.98 -9.14
C GLY A 35 11.24 8.86 -10.02
N GLN A 36 10.31 7.96 -9.67
CA GLN A 36 9.06 7.79 -10.41
C GLN A 36 8.10 8.96 -10.17
N ASP A 37 7.37 9.37 -11.21
CA ASP A 37 6.39 10.46 -11.10
C ASP A 37 5.15 9.99 -10.35
N LEU A 38 4.96 10.48 -9.13
CA LEU A 38 3.84 10.13 -8.25
C LEU A 38 2.46 10.32 -8.91
N ARG A 39 2.32 11.25 -9.86
CA ARG A 39 1.05 11.50 -10.58
C ARG A 39 0.55 10.28 -11.34
N ASN A 40 1.46 9.36 -11.66
CA ASN A 40 1.17 8.11 -12.34
C ASN A 40 0.70 7.00 -11.39
N PHE A 41 0.49 7.28 -10.11
CA PHE A 41 0.19 6.25 -9.11
C PHE A 41 -1.09 6.56 -8.33
N GLU A 42 -1.64 5.50 -7.75
CA GLU A 42 -2.66 5.52 -6.71
C GLU A 42 -2.12 4.75 -5.50
N ILE A 43 -2.54 5.14 -4.30
CA ILE A 43 -2.20 4.42 -3.06
C ILE A 43 -3.38 3.54 -2.67
N CYS A 44 -3.09 2.27 -2.40
CA CYS A 44 -3.99 1.37 -1.69
C CYS A 44 -3.38 1.05 -0.32
N ILE A 45 -4.20 1.09 0.74
CA ILE A 45 -3.83 0.67 2.09
C ILE A 45 -4.72 -0.51 2.44
N GLU A 46 -4.11 -1.64 2.76
CA GLU A 46 -4.79 -2.91 2.98
C GLU A 46 -4.38 -3.50 4.33
N ASP A 47 -5.36 -4.02 5.04
CA ASP A 47 -5.13 -4.92 6.18
C ASP A 47 -5.07 -6.34 5.62
N ARG A 48 -3.86 -6.91 5.55
CA ARG A 48 -3.66 -8.23 4.91
C ARG A 48 -4.34 -9.37 5.66
N LYS A 49 -4.44 -9.26 6.98
CA LYS A 49 -5.11 -10.26 7.80
C LYS A 49 -6.60 -10.27 7.53
N ALA A 50 -7.20 -9.08 7.43
CA ALA A 50 -8.62 -8.92 7.15
C ALA A 50 -9.01 -9.20 5.68
N SER A 51 -8.05 -9.12 4.73
CA SER A 51 -8.34 -9.37 3.31
C SER A 51 -8.29 -10.84 2.89
N LYS A 52 -7.81 -11.73 3.77
CA LYS A 52 -7.66 -13.16 3.51
C LYS A 52 -8.74 -14.00 4.20
N MET A 53 -9.13 -15.09 3.54
CA MET A 53 -10.07 -16.07 4.09
C MET A 53 -9.45 -16.96 5.18
N ASP A 54 -8.14 -17.22 5.10
CA ASP A 54 -7.36 -18.00 6.08
C ASP A 54 -5.98 -17.34 6.30
N PRO A 55 -5.91 -16.31 7.16
CA PRO A 55 -4.69 -15.53 7.38
C PRO A 55 -3.68 -16.28 8.26
N GLY A 56 -2.41 -16.26 7.84
CA GLY A 56 -1.30 -16.77 8.63
C GLY A 56 -0.75 -15.74 9.64
N PRO A 57 0.22 -16.14 10.48
CA PRO A 57 0.85 -15.21 11.43
C PRO A 57 1.57 -14.05 10.74
N ASP A 58 2.14 -14.26 9.55
CA ASP A 58 2.85 -13.24 8.78
C ASP A 58 1.90 -12.24 8.06
N ASP A 59 0.59 -12.48 8.13
CA ASP A 59 -0.42 -11.61 7.52
C ASP A 59 -0.88 -10.47 8.43
N ASP A 60 -0.41 -10.43 9.68
CA ASP A 60 -0.71 -9.36 10.64
C ASP A 60 0.08 -8.07 10.35
N VAL A 61 -0.15 -7.53 9.14
CA VAL A 61 0.61 -6.41 8.58
C VAL A 61 -0.30 -5.48 7.79
N ILE A 62 0.13 -4.23 7.69
CA ILE A 62 -0.48 -3.25 6.80
C ILE A 62 0.30 -3.25 5.48
N ALA A 63 -0.38 -3.43 4.36
CA ALA A 63 0.22 -3.28 3.04
C ALA A 63 -0.13 -1.91 2.45
N VAL A 64 0.89 -1.12 2.11
CA VAL A 64 0.75 0.14 1.36
C VAL A 64 1.28 -0.09 -0.04
N THR A 65 0.39 -0.02 -1.03
CA THR A 65 0.73 -0.26 -2.43
C THR A 65 0.64 1.02 -3.24
N PHE A 66 1.77 1.44 -3.82
CA PHE A 66 1.82 2.44 -4.89
C PHE A 66 1.53 1.73 -6.21
N THR A 67 0.27 1.78 -6.65
CA THR A 67 -0.19 1.14 -7.89
C THR A 67 0.03 2.08 -9.07
N ALA A 68 0.88 1.69 -10.02
CA ALA A 68 1.06 2.44 -11.25
C ALA A 68 -0.19 2.35 -12.13
N LYS A 69 -0.68 3.51 -12.57
CA LYS A 69 -1.79 3.68 -13.51
C LYS A 69 -1.43 3.05 -14.85
N LEU A 70 -2.45 2.52 -15.52
CA LEU A 70 -2.33 2.11 -16.91
C LEU A 70 -2.14 3.32 -17.82
N ILE A 71 -1.41 3.13 -18.92
CA ILE A 71 -1.35 4.11 -20.00
C ILE A 71 -2.78 4.27 -20.54
N PRO A 72 -3.30 5.51 -20.64
CA PRO A 72 -4.63 5.77 -21.16
C PRO A 72 -4.85 5.10 -22.53
N GLY A 73 -6.00 4.42 -22.70
CA GLY A 73 -6.32 3.72 -23.95
C GLY A 73 -5.73 2.31 -24.09
N MET A 74 -4.88 1.86 -23.17
CA MET A 74 -4.37 0.48 -23.15
C MET A 74 -5.16 -0.41 -22.18
N ARG A 75 -5.47 -1.65 -22.59
CA ARG A 75 -5.97 -2.71 -21.70
C ARG A 75 -4.83 -3.59 -21.20
N GLY A 76 -5.01 -4.15 -20.01
CA GLY A 76 -3.94 -4.77 -19.22
C GLY A 76 -3.23 -5.96 -19.88
N LEU A 77 -1.98 -5.75 -20.27
CA LEU A 77 -0.98 -6.78 -20.59
C LEU A 77 0.20 -6.65 -19.61
N GLY A 78 -0.10 -6.74 -18.31
CA GLY A 78 0.90 -6.69 -17.24
C GLY A 78 1.60 -5.32 -17.09
N ASN A 79 2.86 -5.35 -16.66
CA ASN A 79 3.66 -4.15 -16.38
C ASN A 79 4.05 -3.35 -17.63
N ALA A 80 3.95 -3.93 -18.83
CA ALA A 80 4.33 -3.27 -20.08
C ALA A 80 3.46 -2.03 -20.40
N ASN A 81 2.24 -1.98 -19.86
CA ASN A 81 1.26 -0.93 -20.15
C ASN A 81 1.06 0.01 -18.96
N ARG A 82 1.98 0.06 -17.99
CA ARG A 82 1.90 0.92 -16.81
C ARG A 82 2.84 2.12 -16.93
N LEU A 83 2.42 3.25 -16.38
CA LEU A 83 3.18 4.51 -16.33
C LEU A 83 4.29 4.51 -15.25
N GLY A 84 4.67 3.32 -14.77
CA GLY A 84 5.65 3.11 -13.72
C GLY A 84 5.64 1.66 -13.20
N LYS A 85 6.52 1.38 -12.24
CA LYS A 85 6.64 0.10 -11.53
C LYS A 85 5.94 0.22 -10.19
N SER A 86 4.95 -0.63 -9.95
CA SER A 86 4.21 -0.61 -8.68
C SER A 86 5.08 -1.19 -7.55
N ILE A 87 4.92 -0.65 -6.34
CA ILE A 87 5.72 -1.01 -5.18
C ILE A 87 4.79 -1.23 -4.00
N VAL A 88 5.01 -2.31 -3.26
CA VAL A 88 4.30 -2.66 -2.04
C VAL A 88 5.25 -2.52 -0.86
N TYR A 89 4.83 -1.76 0.14
CA TYR A 89 5.49 -1.63 1.43
C TYR A 89 4.69 -2.42 2.46
N VAL A 90 5.35 -3.31 3.19
CA VAL A 90 4.75 -4.07 4.31
C VAL A 90 5.15 -3.37 5.60
N ILE A 91 4.16 -3.02 6.41
CA ILE A 91 4.30 -2.13 7.56
C ILE A 91 3.79 -2.84 8.80
N SER A 92 4.55 -2.73 9.89
CA SER A 92 4.13 -3.20 11.22
C SER A 92 2.92 -2.39 11.71
N PRO A 93 1.81 -3.04 12.08
CA PRO A 93 0.65 -2.35 12.64
C PRO A 93 0.92 -1.79 14.04
N GLU A 94 1.95 -2.28 14.73
CA GLU A 94 2.31 -1.84 16.08
C GLU A 94 3.25 -0.62 16.06
N THR A 95 4.29 -0.66 15.22
CA THR A 95 5.39 0.33 15.26
C THR A 95 5.36 1.28 14.07
N GLY A 96 4.72 0.90 12.96
CA GLY A 96 4.80 1.64 11.70
C GLY A 96 6.11 1.44 10.93
N GLU A 97 6.98 0.54 11.39
CA GLU A 97 8.23 0.21 10.68
C GLU A 97 7.95 -0.54 9.38
N VAL A 98 8.75 -0.24 8.35
CA VAL A 98 8.71 -0.97 7.08
C VAL A 98 9.44 -2.30 7.26
N LEU A 99 8.68 -3.39 7.26
CA LEU A 99 9.15 -4.76 7.40
C LEU A 99 9.66 -5.35 6.07
N GLY A 100 9.20 -4.81 4.94
CA GLY A 100 9.62 -5.28 3.62
C GLY A 100 9.13 -4.38 2.49
N VAL A 101 9.88 -4.41 1.38
CA VAL A 101 9.56 -3.68 0.14
C VAL A 101 9.59 -4.65 -1.02
N PHE A 102 8.50 -4.70 -1.78
CA PHE A 102 8.35 -5.61 -2.91
C PHE A 102 7.96 -4.84 -4.17
N GLY A 103 8.75 -4.98 -5.23
CA GLY A 103 8.35 -4.51 -6.55
C GLY A 103 7.38 -5.49 -7.20
N THR A 104 6.31 -5.00 -7.82
CA THR A 104 5.51 -5.84 -8.72
C THR A 104 6.29 -5.97 -10.04
N LYS A 105 6.70 -7.19 -10.40
CA LYS A 105 7.36 -7.49 -11.68
C LYS A 105 6.49 -7.16 -12.89
#